data_AF-A0A0Q0F812-F1
#
_entry.id   AF-A0A0Q0F812-F1
#
_cell.length_a   1.000
_cell.length_b   1.000
_cell.length_c   1.000
_cell.angle_alpha   90.00
_cell.angle_beta   90.00
_cell.angle_gamma   90.00
#
_symmetry.space_group_name_H-M   'P 1'
#
loop_
_entity.id
_entity.type
_entity.pdbx_description
1 polymer ?
#
loop_
_entity_poly.entity_id
_entity_poly.type
_entity_poly.pdbx_seq_one_letter_code
_entity_poly.pdbx_strand_id
1 'polypeptide(L)' 'MHKLTTKSSETLTSNDIENLARRFGGKSEDYVEIVNKQKNKQTIKKYALLNEIHRAVNA' A
#
# COMPACT_ATOMS: atom_id res chain seq x y z
N MET A 1 18.42 -6.88 18.63
CA MET A 1 17.62 -6.76 17.39
C MET A 1 16.15 -6.85 17.75
N HIS A 2 15.36 -5.80 17.54
CA HIS A 2 13.92 -5.83 17.82
C HIS A 2 13.22 -6.65 16.74
N LYS A 3 12.55 -7.72 17.16
CA LYS A 3 11.79 -8.62 16.28
C LYS A 3 10.59 -7.84 15.73
N LEU A 4 10.71 -7.34 14.50
CA LEU A 4 9.61 -6.77 13.74
C LEU A 4 8.61 -7.90 13.47
N THR A 5 7.53 -7.92 14.25
CA THR A 5 6.40 -8.84 14.01
C THR A 5 5.70 -8.39 12.74
N THR A 6 6.06 -9.01 11.62
CA THR A 6 5.37 -8.78 10.35
C THR A 6 3.99 -9.42 10.42
N LYS A 7 3.00 -8.67 10.90
CA LYS A 7 1.61 -8.97 10.57
C LYS A 7 1.53 -8.92 9.04
N SER A 8 1.16 -10.03 8.42
CA SER A 8 0.89 -10.15 6.98
C SER A 8 -0.36 -9.34 6.60
N SER A 9 -0.33 -8.04 6.85
CA SER A 9 -1.30 -7.10 6.32
C SER A 9 -0.73 -6.61 5.00
N GLU A 10 -1.38 -6.95 3.90
CA GLU A 10 -1.15 -6.28 2.60
C GLU A 10 -1.48 -4.77 2.65
N THR A 11 -1.95 -4.30 3.80
CA THR A 11 -2.35 -2.92 4.03
C THR A 11 -1.32 -2.20 4.90
N LEU A 12 -0.60 -1.24 4.30
CA LEU A 12 0.22 -0.28 5.05
C LEU A 12 -0.67 0.55 5.97
N THR A 13 -0.29 0.65 7.24
CA THR A 13 -0.91 1.56 8.21
C THR A 13 -0.39 2.98 8.02
N SER A 14 -1.05 3.98 8.61
CA SER A 14 -0.57 5.37 8.59
C SER A 14 0.86 5.52 9.15
N ASN A 15 1.20 4.72 10.17
CA ASN A 15 2.54 4.69 10.75
C ASN A 15 3.58 4.09 9.79
N ASP A 16 3.19 3.08 9.00
CA ASP A 16 4.08 2.52 7.97
C ASP A 16 4.36 3.54 6.87
N ILE A 17 3.34 4.31 6.47
CA ILE A 17 3.48 5.41 5.49
C ILE A 17 4.43 6.49 6.03
N GLU A 18 4.26 6.93 7.27
CA GLU A 18 5.12 7.96 7.85
C GLU A 18 6.59 7.51 7.99
N ASN A 19 6.80 6.23 8.34
CA ASN A 19 8.14 5.64 8.37
C ASN A 19 8.78 5.52 6.99
N LEU A 20 7.99 5.23 5.95
CA LEU A 20 8.46 5.27 4.55
C LEU A 20 8.89 6.69 4.18
N ALA A 21 8.09 7.71 4.48
CA ALA A 21 8.43 9.11 4.21
C ALA A 21 9.79 9.49 4.86
N ARG A 22 10.04 9.08 6.11
CA ARG A 22 11.34 9.32 6.76
C ARG A 22 12.50 8.55 6.11
N ARG A 23 12.27 7.30 5.70
CA ARG A 23 13.30 6.47 5.06
C ARG A 23 13.71 6.95 3.67
N PHE A 24 12.77 7.52 2.92
CA PHE A 24 13.03 8.05 1.58
C PHE A 24 13.42 9.53 1.55
N GLY A 25 13.72 10.13 2.71
CA GLY A 25 14.15 11.54 2.79
C GLY A 25 13.02 12.55 2.56
N GLY A 26 11.77 12.15 2.73
CA GLY A 26 10.58 12.96 2.53
C GLY A 26 9.59 12.31 1.58
N LYS A 27 8.69 13.12 1.01
CA LYS A 27 7.73 12.69 -0.02
C LYS A 27 8.41 12.63 -1.39
N SER A 28 9.46 11.82 -1.51
CA SER A 28 10.11 11.53 -2.79
C SER A 28 9.12 10.92 -3.80
N GLU A 29 9.48 10.88 -5.08
CA GLU A 29 8.66 10.24 -6.11
C GLU A 29 8.30 8.79 -5.75
N ASP A 30 9.29 8.01 -5.27
CA ASP A 30 9.08 6.63 -4.81
C ASP A 30 8.04 6.54 -3.68
N TYR A 31 8.09 7.45 -2.72
CA TYR A 31 7.10 7.51 -1.65
C TYR A 31 5.69 7.78 -2.19
N VAL A 32 5.56 8.74 -3.11
CA VAL A 32 4.27 9.10 -3.71
C VAL A 32 3.71 7.92 -4.51
N GLU A 33 4.55 7.22 -5.26
CA GLU A 33 4.18 6.03 -6.03
C GLU A 33 3.65 4.92 -5.11
N ILE A 34 4.36 4.61 -4.02
CA ILE A 34 3.95 3.57 -3.05
C ILE A 34 2.59 3.93 -2.43
N VAL A 35 2.40 5.17 -1.96
CA VAL A 35 1.14 5.63 -1.35
C VAL A 35 -0.01 5.57 -2.37
N ASN A 36 0.23 5.96 -3.62
CA ASN A 36 -0.79 5.92 -4.66
C ASN A 36 -1.20 4.48 -5.01
N LYS A 37 -0.23 3.57 -5.18
CA LYS A 37 -0.53 2.14 -5.37
C LYS A 37 -1.37 1.59 -4.23
N GLN A 38 -1.09 2.01 -3.00
CA GLN A 38 -1.84 1.57 -1.83
C GLN A 38 -3.28 2.08 -1.80
N LYS A 39 -3.49 3.36 -2.11
CA LYS A 39 -4.84 3.92 -2.28
C LYS A 39 -5.61 3.20 -3.38
N ASN A 40 -4.96 2.88 -4.49
CA ASN A 40 -5.58 2.16 -5.60
C ASN A 40 -6.02 0.75 -5.18
N LYS A 41 -5.20 0.00 -4.42
CA LYS A 41 -5.60 -1.30 -3.86
C LYS A 41 -6.83 -1.21 -2.97
N GLN A 42 -6.91 -0.20 -2.11
CA GLN A 42 -8.09 0.01 -1.24
C GLN A 42 -9.34 0.36 -2.06
N THR A 43 -9.20 1.24 -3.05
CA THR A 43 -10.30 1.60 -3.97
C THR A 43 -10.81 0.39 -4.75
N ILE A 44 -9.92 -0.43 -5.31
CA ILE A 44 -10.29 -1.67 -6.03
C ILE A 44 -11.07 -2.61 -5.10
N LYS A 45 -10.58 -2.84 -3.87
CA LYS A 45 -11.28 -3.69 -2.89
C LYS A 45 -12.66 -3.13 -2.48
N LYS A 46 -12.84 -1.80 -2.49
CA LYS A 46 -14.09 -1.13 -2.09
C LYS A 46 -15.22 -1.29 -3.12
N TYR A 47 -14.91 -1.31 -4.42
CA TYR A 47 -15.92 -1.35 -5.48
C TYR A 47 -15.95 -2.71 -6.16
N ALA A 48 -17.09 -3.40 -6.10
CA ALA A 48 -17.25 -4.78 -6.58
C ALA A 48 -16.81 -4.96 -8.05
N LEU A 49 -17.25 -4.08 -8.94
CA LEU A 49 -16.89 -4.12 -10.36
C LEU A 49 -15.37 -3.99 -10.58
N LEU A 50 -14.71 -3.09 -9.85
CA LEU A 50 -13.25 -2.92 -9.95
C LEU A 50 -12.51 -4.14 -9.42
N ASN A 51 -13.00 -4.78 -8.37
CA ASN A 51 -12.43 -6.00 -7.81
C ASN A 51 -12.59 -7.19 -8.78
N GLU A 52 -13.74 -7.32 -9.44
CA GLU A 52 -13.98 -8.34 -10.47
C GLU A 52 -13.04 -8.18 -11.66
N ILE A 53 -12.92 -6.96 -12.20
CA ILE A 53 -11.97 -6.64 -13.27
C ILE A 53 -10.54 -6.93 -12.81
N HIS A 54 -10.15 -6.49 -11.61
CA HIS A 54 -8.82 -6.74 -11.07
C HIS A 54 -8.49 -8.23 -10.96
N ARG A 55 -9.44 -9.06 -10.53
CA ARG A 55 -9.29 -10.51 -10.50
C ARG A 55 -9.16 -11.11 -11.88
N ALA A 56 -9.98 -10.68 -12.85
CA ALA A 56 -9.94 -11.20 -14.22
C ALA A 56 -8.63 -10.88 -14.94
N VAL A 57 -8.05 -9.70 -14.70
CA VAL A 57 -6.80 -9.26 -15.34
C VAL A 57 -5.56 -9.91 -14.71
N ASN A 58 -5.60 -10.24 -13.42
CA ASN A 58 -4.46 -10.78 -12.68
C ASN A 58 -4.65 -12.26 -12.28
N ALA A 59 -5.55 -12.99 -12.96
CA ALA A 59 -5.82 -14.41 -12.76
C ALA A 59 -4.71 -15.31 -13.30
#